data_AF-A0A7S3SMY4-F1
#
_entry.id   AF-A0A7S3SMY4-F1
#
_cell.length_a   1.000
_cell.length_b   1.000
_cell.length_c   1.000
_cell.angle_alpha   90.00
_cell.angle_beta   90.00
_cell.angle_gamma   90.00
#
_symmetry.space_group_name_H-M   'P 1'
#
loop_
_entity.id
_entity.type
_entity.pdbx_description
1 polymer ?
#
loop_
_entity_poly.entity_id
_entity_poly.type
_entity_poly.pdbx_seq_one_letter_code
_entity_poly.pdbx_strand_id
1 'polypeptide(L)'
;AARGRCWLSRILQARRRASAGGPTYMLIADKHRLENQTKVKLLAIRETELELYVQNCRQVGFVAAIIGGLAYFSFLYTKRDYYQEAHWFARVLYVTGLTCTMSLALTIVLATTTIAMLGPGLALRGPDGSMNTAVDGILLEFELASRLFSRCVQAVSPPPLPWLLHSSSHRPPLAALSHRSSVLR
;
A
#
# COMPACT_ATOMS: atom_id res chain seq x y z
N ALA A 1 -26.23 66.08 -11.85
CA ALA A 1 -26.83 65.64 -10.57
C ALA A 1 -27.86 64.48 -10.67
N ALA A 2 -28.26 63.97 -11.85
CA ALA A 2 -29.34 62.97 -11.98
C ALA A 2 -28.91 61.47 -11.90
N ARG A 3 -27.61 61.14 -12.01
CA ARG A 3 -27.11 59.75 -12.05
C ARG A 3 -26.98 59.06 -10.67
N GLY A 4 -26.86 59.82 -9.58
CA GLY A 4 -26.64 59.25 -8.24
C GLY A 4 -27.88 58.66 -7.57
N ARG A 5 -29.09 59.12 -7.92
CA ARG A 5 -30.34 58.70 -7.27
C ARG A 5 -30.79 57.28 -7.66
N CYS A 6 -30.41 56.82 -8.85
CA CYS A 6 -30.74 55.48 -9.34
C CYS A 6 -29.87 54.39 -8.69
N TRP A 7 -28.66 54.74 -8.25
CA TRP A 7 -27.77 53.83 -7.56
C TRP A 7 -28.23 53.57 -6.12
N LEU A 8 -28.64 54.64 -5.43
CA LEU A 8 -29.17 54.55 -4.07
C LEU A 8 -30.50 53.77 -4.00
N SER A 9 -31.39 53.94 -4.99
CA SER A 9 -32.65 53.21 -5.04
C SER A 9 -32.45 51.71 -5.31
N ARG A 10 -31.45 51.33 -6.11
CA ARG A 10 -31.07 49.91 -6.33
C ARG A 10 -30.46 49.26 -5.09
N ILE A 11 -29.64 49.98 -4.32
CA ILE A 11 -29.09 49.47 -3.05
C ILE A 11 -30.21 49.29 -2.02
N LEU A 12 -31.13 50.26 -1.94
CA LEU A 12 -32.28 50.17 -1.02
C LEU A 12 -33.27 49.07 -1.44
N GLN A 13 -33.48 48.84 -2.74
CA GLN A 13 -34.30 47.72 -3.24
C GLN A 13 -33.61 46.36 -3.01
N ALA A 14 -32.29 46.25 -3.16
CA ALA A 14 -31.54 45.05 -2.83
C ALA A 14 -31.62 44.75 -1.32
N ARG A 15 -31.52 45.78 -0.48
CA ARG A 15 -31.67 45.65 0.98
C ARG A 15 -33.09 45.28 1.42
N ARG A 16 -34.14 45.78 0.72
CA ARG A 16 -35.53 45.36 0.96
C ARG A 16 -35.82 43.93 0.50
N ARG A 17 -35.20 43.46 -0.59
CA ARG A 17 -35.31 42.06 -1.03
C ARG A 17 -34.62 41.08 -0.07
N ALA A 18 -33.53 41.47 0.57
CA ALA A 18 -32.87 40.66 1.61
C ALA A 18 -33.71 40.50 2.89
N SER A 19 -34.64 41.43 3.15
CA SER A 19 -35.56 41.39 4.30
C SER A 19 -36.90 40.70 4.00
N ALA A 20 -37.12 40.23 2.76
CA ALA A 20 -38.40 39.65 2.33
C ALA A 20 -38.44 38.12 2.44
N GLY A 21 -37.37 37.48 2.89
CA GLY A 21 -37.44 36.08 3.28
C GLY A 21 -38.01 35.97 4.71
N GLY A 22 -38.83 34.95 4.99
CA GLY A 22 -39.32 34.64 6.34
C GLY A 22 -38.35 33.80 7.19
N PRO A 23 -38.64 33.48 8.47
CA PRO A 23 -37.74 32.65 9.31
C PRO A 23 -37.26 31.33 8.68
N THR A 24 -38.00 30.79 7.69
CA THR A 24 -37.69 29.55 6.98
C THR A 24 -36.52 29.62 5.98
N TYR A 25 -36.31 30.72 5.22
CA TYR A 25 -35.16 30.80 4.30
C TYR A 25 -33.85 30.89 5.08
N MET A 26 -33.88 31.58 6.22
CA MET A 26 -32.70 31.78 7.06
C MET A 26 -32.28 30.45 7.73
N LEU A 27 -33.25 29.65 8.18
CA LEU A 27 -33.01 28.32 8.73
C LEU A 27 -32.46 27.32 7.69
N ILE A 28 -32.98 27.38 6.45
CA ILE A 28 -32.50 26.58 5.33
C ILE A 28 -31.07 26.98 4.95
N ALA A 29 -30.74 28.26 4.97
CA ALA A 29 -29.38 28.74 4.71
C ALA A 29 -28.40 28.27 5.79
N ASP A 30 -28.77 28.32 7.06
CA ASP A 30 -27.93 27.82 8.16
C ASP A 30 -27.76 26.30 8.11
N LYS A 31 -28.79 25.56 7.71
CA LYS A 31 -28.69 24.11 7.44
C LYS A 31 -27.67 23.83 6.34
N HIS A 32 -27.78 24.51 5.20
CA HIS A 32 -26.82 24.34 4.10
C HIS A 32 -25.41 24.76 4.47
N ARG A 33 -25.26 25.79 5.30
CA ARG A 33 -23.95 26.21 5.83
C ARG A 33 -23.34 25.12 6.71
N LEU A 34 -24.11 24.47 7.58
CA LEU A 34 -23.63 23.37 8.42
C LEU A 34 -23.28 22.13 7.58
N GLU A 35 -24.11 21.79 6.60
CA GLU A 35 -23.84 20.70 5.65
C GLU A 35 -22.56 20.96 4.86
N ASN A 36 -22.34 22.20 4.43
CA ASN A 36 -21.13 22.54 3.67
C ASN A 36 -19.89 22.53 4.58
N GLN A 37 -19.99 23.05 5.81
CA GLN A 37 -18.91 23.01 6.79
C GLN A 37 -18.51 21.58 7.17
N THR A 38 -19.49 20.68 7.30
CA THR A 38 -19.22 19.25 7.58
C THR A 38 -18.59 18.55 6.39
N LYS A 39 -19.06 18.81 5.15
CA LYS A 39 -18.43 18.31 3.92
C LYS A 39 -16.97 18.75 3.79
N VAL A 40 -16.67 20.01 4.05
CA VAL A 40 -15.28 20.53 4.01
C VAL A 40 -14.39 19.83 5.05
N LYS A 41 -14.88 19.62 6.27
CA LYS A 41 -14.11 18.90 7.31
C LYS A 41 -13.85 17.44 6.94
N LEU A 42 -14.82 16.77 6.33
CA LEU A 42 -14.65 15.38 5.86
C LEU A 42 -13.61 15.28 4.73
N LEU A 43 -13.63 16.25 3.80
CA LEU A 43 -12.63 16.31 2.72
C LEU A 43 -11.22 16.50 3.28
N ALA A 44 -11.03 17.41 4.24
CA ALA A 44 -9.73 17.62 4.87
C ALA A 44 -9.17 16.35 5.53
N ILE A 45 -10.02 15.56 6.21
CA ILE A 45 -9.60 14.28 6.82
C ILE A 45 -9.12 13.30 5.74
N ARG A 46 -9.88 13.15 4.66
CA ARG A 46 -9.55 12.25 3.55
C ARG A 46 -8.28 12.66 2.80
N GLU A 47 -8.02 13.96 2.68
CA GLU A 47 -6.75 14.47 2.13
C GLU A 47 -5.57 14.05 3.01
N THR A 48 -5.72 14.18 4.33
CA THR A 48 -4.68 13.77 5.29
C THR A 48 -4.45 12.25 5.26
N GLU A 49 -5.52 11.46 5.12
CA GLU A 49 -5.42 9.99 4.95
C GLU A 49 -4.72 9.62 3.65
N LEU A 50 -5.03 10.31 2.55
CA LEU A 50 -4.39 10.08 1.25
C LEU A 50 -2.89 10.36 1.31
N GLU A 51 -2.48 11.47 1.93
CA GLU A 51 -1.06 11.79 2.12
C GLU A 51 -0.32 10.71 2.93
N LEU A 52 -0.97 10.21 3.99
CA LEU A 52 -0.44 9.11 4.79
C LEU A 52 -0.23 7.84 3.95
N TYR A 53 -1.19 7.49 3.10
CA TYR A 53 -1.06 6.31 2.21
C TYR A 53 0.01 6.49 1.14
N VAL A 54 0.14 7.69 0.57
CA VAL A 54 1.20 7.99 -0.42
C VAL A 54 2.58 7.88 0.23
N GLN A 55 2.74 8.39 1.45
CA GLN A 55 3.99 8.28 2.20
C GLN A 55 4.34 6.82 2.50
N ASN A 56 3.36 6.02 2.91
CA ASN A 56 3.54 4.58 3.15
C ASN A 56 3.91 3.83 1.85
N CYS A 57 3.25 4.13 0.73
CA CYS A 57 3.58 3.54 -0.58
C CYS A 57 5.03 3.84 -0.97
N ARG A 58 5.51 5.05 -0.70
CA ARG A 58 6.90 5.44 -0.98
C ARG A 58 7.89 4.63 -0.14
N GLN A 59 7.61 4.42 1.14
CA GLN A 59 8.44 3.57 2.01
C GLN A 59 8.46 2.12 1.54
N VAL A 60 7.30 1.56 1.22
CA VAL A 60 7.17 0.19 0.69
C VAL A 60 7.92 0.03 -0.63
N GLY A 61 7.82 1.03 -1.53
CA GLY A 61 8.58 1.06 -2.78
C GLY A 61 10.10 1.01 -2.55
N PHE A 62 10.63 1.73 -1.55
CA PHE A 62 12.05 1.66 -1.21
C PHE A 62 12.47 0.28 -0.69
N VAL A 63 11.70 -0.31 0.22
CA VAL A 63 11.99 -1.65 0.77
C VAL A 63 11.95 -2.71 -0.34
N ALA A 64 10.95 -2.65 -1.21
CA ALA A 64 10.84 -3.56 -2.36
C ALA A 64 12.03 -3.40 -3.33
N ALA A 65 12.45 -2.18 -3.62
CA ALA A 65 13.61 -1.91 -4.49
C ALA A 65 14.91 -2.49 -3.89
N ILE A 66 15.12 -2.34 -2.57
CA ILE A 66 16.30 -2.89 -1.89
C ILE A 66 16.27 -4.42 -1.91
N ILE A 67 15.13 -5.06 -1.65
CA ILE A 67 14.97 -6.52 -1.73
C ILE A 67 15.28 -7.02 -3.16
N GLY A 68 14.81 -6.30 -4.18
CA GLY A 68 15.17 -6.53 -5.58
C GLY A 68 16.68 -6.42 -5.81
N GLY A 69 17.32 -5.36 -5.33
CA GLY A 69 18.77 -5.21 -5.46
C GLY A 69 19.54 -6.34 -4.78
N LEU A 70 19.17 -6.69 -3.55
CA LEU A 70 19.85 -7.71 -2.75
C LEU A 70 19.75 -9.10 -3.36
N ALA A 71 18.59 -9.53 -3.84
CA ALA A 71 18.49 -10.85 -4.45
C ALA A 71 19.17 -10.93 -5.84
N TYR A 72 19.32 -9.81 -6.56
CA TYR A 72 20.23 -9.75 -7.72
C TYR A 72 21.70 -9.90 -7.30
N PHE A 73 22.13 -9.21 -6.23
CA PHE A 73 23.48 -9.40 -5.70
C PHE A 73 23.75 -10.83 -5.21
N SER A 74 22.79 -11.47 -4.55
CA SER A 74 22.89 -12.88 -4.15
C SER A 74 23.11 -13.79 -5.36
N PHE A 75 22.41 -13.53 -6.47
CA PHE A 75 22.62 -14.27 -7.71
C PHE A 75 24.06 -14.10 -8.25
N LEU A 76 24.57 -12.86 -8.24
CA LEU A 76 25.87 -12.50 -8.83
C LEU A 76 27.07 -12.99 -8.01
N TYR A 77 26.99 -12.95 -6.67
CA TYR A 77 28.07 -13.36 -5.78
C TYR A 77 28.13 -14.87 -5.49
N THR A 78 27.17 -15.66 -5.96
CA THR A 78 27.18 -17.12 -5.75
C THR A 78 28.26 -17.76 -6.63
N LYS A 79 29.31 -18.33 -6.00
CA LYS A 79 30.40 -19.01 -6.70
C LYS A 79 29.89 -20.18 -7.55
N ARG A 80 30.43 -20.30 -8.77
CA ARG A 80 30.06 -21.34 -9.74
C ARG A 80 30.24 -22.76 -9.19
N ASP A 81 31.25 -22.95 -8.32
CA ASP A 81 31.60 -24.22 -7.71
C ASP A 81 30.46 -24.79 -6.84
N TYR A 82 29.69 -23.92 -6.19
CA TYR A 82 28.53 -24.33 -5.36
C TYR A 82 27.42 -24.99 -6.18
N TYR A 83 27.27 -24.64 -7.47
CA TYR A 83 26.24 -25.19 -8.34
C TYR A 83 26.59 -26.56 -8.94
N GLN A 84 27.86 -26.96 -8.91
CA GLN A 84 28.30 -28.26 -9.44
C GLN A 84 28.15 -29.38 -8.42
N GLU A 85 28.37 -29.07 -7.15
CA GLU A 85 28.25 -30.02 -6.02
C GLU A 85 26.80 -30.21 -5.54
N ALA A 86 25.90 -29.28 -5.86
CA ALA A 86 24.52 -29.29 -5.39
C ALA A 86 23.58 -30.18 -6.22
N HIS A 87 22.59 -30.79 -5.55
CA HIS A 87 21.49 -31.50 -6.23
C HIS A 87 20.76 -30.58 -7.22
N TRP A 88 20.35 -31.16 -8.36
CA TRP A 88 19.63 -30.45 -9.43
C TRP A 88 18.40 -29.69 -8.94
N PHE A 89 17.67 -30.26 -7.97
CA PHE A 89 16.47 -29.66 -7.39
C PHE A 89 16.77 -28.36 -6.63
N ALA A 90 17.83 -28.35 -5.81
CA ALA A 90 18.25 -27.16 -5.06
C ALA A 90 18.68 -26.03 -6.00
N ARG A 91 19.37 -26.38 -7.09
CA ARG A 91 19.78 -25.44 -8.14
C ARG A 91 18.59 -24.80 -8.85
N VAL A 92 17.58 -25.60 -9.20
CA VAL A 92 16.36 -25.08 -9.84
C VAL A 92 15.61 -24.16 -8.87
N LEU A 93 15.36 -24.59 -7.63
CA LEU A 93 14.66 -23.77 -6.64
C LEU A 93 15.35 -22.43 -6.35
N TYR A 94 16.69 -22.43 -6.27
CA TYR A 94 17.44 -21.20 -6.03
C TYR A 94 17.27 -20.20 -7.18
N VAL A 95 17.43 -20.65 -8.42
CA VAL A 95 17.31 -19.78 -9.60
C VAL A 95 15.86 -19.32 -9.81
N THR A 96 14.87 -20.21 -9.67
CA THR A 96 13.45 -19.83 -9.81
C THR A 96 12.97 -18.94 -8.67
N GLY A 97 13.46 -19.16 -7.44
CA GLY A 97 13.11 -18.34 -6.28
C GLY A 97 13.65 -16.91 -6.37
N LEU A 98 14.91 -16.76 -6.80
CA LEU A 98 15.52 -15.45 -7.02
C LEU A 98 14.85 -14.71 -8.19
N THR A 99 14.52 -15.39 -9.28
CA THR A 99 13.82 -14.76 -10.42
C THR A 99 12.38 -14.37 -10.09
N CYS A 100 11.62 -15.19 -9.35
CA CYS A 100 10.29 -14.80 -8.81
C CYS A 100 10.42 -13.53 -7.97
N THR A 101 11.35 -13.52 -7.00
CA THR A 101 11.50 -12.38 -6.07
C THR A 101 11.92 -11.09 -6.80
N MET A 102 12.79 -11.16 -7.82
CA MET A 102 13.09 -10.01 -8.70
C MET A 102 11.86 -9.46 -9.42
N SER A 103 11.09 -10.34 -10.08
CA SER A 103 9.92 -9.93 -10.86
C SER A 103 8.82 -9.30 -9.99
N LEU A 104 8.61 -9.85 -8.80
CA LEU A 104 7.68 -9.33 -7.80
C LEU A 104 8.13 -7.97 -7.25
N ALA A 105 9.42 -7.85 -6.89
CA ALA A 105 9.96 -6.60 -6.38
C ALA A 105 9.76 -5.45 -7.38
N LEU A 106 10.05 -5.68 -8.66
CA LEU A 106 9.83 -4.69 -9.72
C LEU A 106 8.35 -4.36 -9.90
N THR A 107 7.46 -5.36 -9.85
CA THR A 107 6.00 -5.14 -9.96
C THR A 107 5.49 -4.27 -8.81
N ILE A 108 5.95 -4.51 -7.57
CA ILE A 108 5.57 -3.71 -6.40
C ILE A 108 6.12 -2.29 -6.51
N VAL A 109 7.36 -2.10 -6.99
CA VAL A 109 7.93 -0.77 -7.21
C VAL A 109 7.12 0.02 -8.25
N LEU A 110 6.73 -0.62 -9.35
CA LEU A 110 5.89 -0.01 -10.40
C LEU A 110 4.47 0.30 -9.88
N ALA A 111 3.86 -0.61 -9.13
CA ALA A 111 2.55 -0.39 -8.53
C ALA A 111 2.58 0.77 -7.52
N THR A 112 3.56 0.80 -6.61
CA THR A 112 3.71 1.88 -5.61
C THR A 112 4.01 3.23 -6.26
N THR A 113 4.82 3.29 -7.31
CA THR A 113 5.09 4.55 -8.04
C THR A 113 3.89 5.03 -8.85
N THR A 114 3.16 4.14 -9.53
CA THR A 114 1.94 4.51 -10.26
C THR A 114 0.88 5.03 -9.29
N ILE A 115 0.68 4.39 -8.14
CA ILE A 115 -0.22 4.84 -7.08
C ILE A 115 0.19 6.20 -6.51
N ALA A 116 1.47 6.38 -6.18
CA ALA A 116 1.97 7.62 -5.60
C ALA A 116 1.81 8.83 -6.54
N MET A 117 1.81 8.60 -7.86
CA MET A 117 1.66 9.66 -8.87
C MET A 117 0.20 9.86 -9.30
N LEU A 118 -0.60 8.79 -9.44
CA LEU A 118 -1.99 8.85 -9.88
C LEU A 118 -2.97 9.18 -8.74
N GLY A 119 -2.71 8.71 -7.52
CA GLY A 119 -3.54 8.92 -6.33
C GLY A 119 -3.87 10.40 -6.07
N PRO A 120 -2.86 11.29 -5.90
CA PRO A 120 -3.12 12.71 -5.70
C PRO A 120 -3.72 13.40 -6.94
N GLY A 121 -3.38 12.93 -8.14
CA GLY A 121 -3.89 13.49 -9.41
C GLY A 121 -5.40 13.28 -9.60
N LEU A 122 -5.92 12.12 -9.19
CA LEU A 122 -7.35 11.79 -9.26
C LEU A 122 -8.16 12.41 -8.11
N ALA A 123 -7.51 12.66 -6.96
CA ALA A 123 -8.14 13.33 -5.82
C ALA A 123 -8.39 14.83 -6.07
N LEU A 124 -7.44 15.51 -6.73
CA LEU A 124 -7.53 16.96 -6.99
C LEU A 124 -8.36 17.34 -8.23
N ARG A 125 -8.61 16.41 -9.16
CA ARG A 125 -9.32 16.66 -10.43
C ARG A 125 -10.65 15.91 -10.57
N GLY A 126 -10.99 15.05 -9.62
CA GLY A 126 -12.21 14.26 -9.66
C GLY A 126 -13.44 15.02 -9.13
N PRO A 127 -14.66 14.66 -9.57
CA PRO A 127 -15.90 15.15 -8.96
C PRO A 127 -15.98 14.79 -7.48
N ASP A 128 -16.72 15.58 -6.69
CA ASP A 128 -16.89 15.38 -5.24
C ASP A 128 -17.28 13.92 -4.93
N GLY A 129 -16.37 13.19 -4.28
CA GLY A 129 -16.50 11.75 -3.99
C GLY A 129 -15.38 10.86 -4.58
N SER A 130 -14.68 11.34 -5.62
CA SER A 130 -13.55 10.62 -6.26
C SER A 130 -12.41 10.30 -5.29
N MET A 131 -12.18 11.16 -4.29
CA MET A 131 -11.15 10.95 -3.28
C MET A 131 -11.39 9.68 -2.44
N ASN A 132 -12.65 9.31 -2.18
CA ASN A 132 -12.96 8.10 -1.42
C ASN A 132 -12.60 6.83 -2.23
N THR A 133 -12.94 6.83 -3.52
CA THR A 133 -12.61 5.73 -4.44
C THR A 133 -11.10 5.60 -4.68
N ALA A 134 -10.37 6.72 -4.71
CA ALA A 134 -8.91 6.70 -4.83
C ALA A 134 -8.26 6.03 -3.62
N VAL A 135 -8.70 6.34 -2.39
CA VAL A 135 -8.18 5.71 -1.16
C VAL A 135 -8.46 4.21 -1.14
N ASP A 136 -9.68 3.79 -1.50
CA ASP A 136 -10.06 2.36 -1.54
C ASP A 136 -9.24 1.57 -2.58
N GLY A 137 -8.92 2.18 -3.72
CA GLY A 137 -8.09 1.58 -4.76
C GLY A 137 -6.66 1.30 -4.30
N ILE A 138 -6.07 2.21 -3.52
CA ILE A 138 -4.71 2.03 -2.96
C ILE A 138 -4.67 0.84 -2.00
N LEU A 139 -5.72 0.67 -1.19
CA LEU A 139 -5.83 -0.42 -0.23
C LEU A 139 -5.91 -1.79 -0.94
N LEU A 140 -6.69 -1.87 -2.03
CA LEU A 140 -6.90 -3.09 -2.80
C LEU A 140 -5.59 -3.56 -3.47
N GLU A 141 -4.85 -2.64 -4.09
CA GLU A 141 -3.57 -2.95 -4.74
C GLU A 141 -2.51 -3.44 -3.74
N PHE A 142 -2.53 -2.92 -2.50
CA PHE A 142 -1.65 -3.39 -1.43
C PHE A 142 -1.95 -4.85 -1.04
N GLU A 143 -3.24 -5.21 -0.92
CA GLU A 143 -3.63 -6.59 -0.66
C GLU A 143 -3.23 -7.52 -1.81
N LEU A 144 -3.38 -7.08 -3.06
CA LEU A 144 -3.05 -7.85 -4.25
C LEU A 144 -1.55 -8.17 -4.32
N ALA A 145 -0.70 -7.18 -4.00
CA ALA A 145 0.75 -7.35 -3.90
C ALA A 145 1.14 -8.41 -2.84
N SER A 146 0.50 -8.38 -1.67
CA SER A 146 0.75 -9.37 -0.60
C SER A 146 0.33 -10.79 -1.01
N ARG A 147 -0.79 -10.93 -1.73
CA ARG A 147 -1.29 -12.22 -2.21
C ARG A 147 -0.39 -12.82 -3.30
N LEU A 148 0.15 -11.98 -4.19
CA LEU A 148 1.09 -12.41 -5.23
C LEU A 148 2.42 -12.90 -4.62
N PHE A 149 2.93 -12.21 -3.60
CA PHE A 149 4.12 -12.66 -2.85
C PHE A 149 3.88 -14.03 -2.19
N SER A 150 2.73 -14.20 -1.53
CA SER A 150 2.35 -15.46 -0.88
C SER A 150 2.22 -16.62 -1.89
N ARG A 151 1.71 -16.37 -3.10
CA ARG A 151 1.57 -17.40 -4.15
C ARG A 151 2.91 -17.82 -4.78
N CYS A 152 3.88 -16.93 -4.98
CA CYS A 152 5.22 -17.32 -5.46
C CYS A 152 5.94 -18.23 -4.45
N VAL A 153 5.83 -17.94 -3.15
CA VAL A 153 6.47 -18.75 -2.09
C VAL A 153 5.87 -20.16 -2.05
N GLN A 154 4.56 -20.29 -2.20
CA GLN A 154 3.86 -21.59 -2.25
C GLN A 154 4.14 -22.37 -3.55
N ALA A 155 4.57 -21.74 -4.63
CA ALA A 155 4.96 -22.44 -5.86
C ALA A 155 6.40 -22.99 -5.77
N VAL A 156 7.30 -22.28 -5.08
CA VAL A 156 8.69 -22.70 -4.88
C VAL A 156 8.82 -23.72 -3.75
N SER A 157 7.95 -23.66 -2.73
CA SER A 157 7.82 -24.72 -1.72
C SER A 157 6.54 -25.52 -1.99
N PRO A 158 6.62 -26.77 -2.48
CA PRO A 158 5.54 -27.72 -2.24
C PRO A 158 5.24 -27.74 -0.73
N PRO A 159 3.99 -28.01 -0.30
CA PRO A 159 3.67 -28.12 1.11
C PRO A 159 4.67 -29.05 1.81
N PRO A 160 5.03 -28.82 3.09
CA PRO A 160 6.10 -29.52 3.81
C PRO A 160 5.86 -31.02 4.06
N LEU A 161 4.97 -31.67 3.32
CA LEU A 161 4.75 -33.11 3.36
C LEU A 161 6.03 -33.92 3.05
N PRO A 162 6.90 -33.55 2.08
CA PRO A 162 8.13 -34.31 1.85
C PRO A 162 9.15 -34.17 2.99
N TRP A 163 9.24 -32.99 3.62
CA TRP A 163 10.17 -32.72 4.72
C TRP A 163 9.73 -33.34 6.04
N LEU A 164 8.42 -33.40 6.31
CA LEU A 164 7.86 -34.10 7.47
C LEU A 164 8.00 -35.63 7.37
N LEU A 165 7.90 -36.20 6.17
CA LEU A 165 8.14 -37.63 5.93
C LEU A 165 9.63 -37.99 5.91
N HIS A 166 10.52 -37.07 5.54
CA HIS A 166 11.97 -37.30 5.57
C HIS A 166 12.54 -37.18 6.99
N SER A 167 12.00 -36.29 7.86
CA SER A 167 12.48 -36.14 9.24
C SER A 167 12.17 -37.33 10.15
N SER A 168 11.25 -38.23 9.76
CA SER A 168 10.99 -39.47 10.50
C SER A 168 12.03 -40.57 10.28
N SER A 169 12.86 -40.50 9.22
CA SER A 169 13.85 -41.54 8.92
C SER A 169 15.25 -41.30 9.51
N HIS A 170 15.57 -40.06 9.92
CA HIS A 170 16.90 -39.67 10.42
C HIS A 170 16.86 -39.19 11.87
N ARG A 171 16.32 -40.01 12.80
CA ARG A 171 16.69 -39.87 14.22
C ARG A 171 17.90 -40.77 14.49
N PRO A 172 19.14 -40.25 14.59
CA PRO A 172 20.23 -41.04 15.15
C PRO A 172 19.89 -41.41 16.60
N PRO A 173 20.21 -42.62 17.08
CA PRO A 173 19.86 -43.06 18.41
C PRO A 173 20.54 -42.19 19.48
N LEU A 174 19.71 -41.65 20.38
CA LEU A 174 20.05 -40.90 21.60
C LEU A 174 20.81 -41.75 22.65
N ALA A 175 21.78 -42.57 22.24
CA ALA A 175 22.56 -43.45 23.12
C ALA A 175 24.01 -42.98 23.35
N ALA A 176 24.52 -42.00 22.59
CA ALA A 176 25.94 -41.64 22.63
C ALA A 176 26.30 -40.47 23.58
N LEU A 177 25.35 -39.87 24.29
CA LEU A 177 25.60 -38.71 25.17
C LEU A 177 25.75 -39.03 26.67
N SER A 178 25.74 -40.30 27.08
CA SER A 178 25.90 -40.69 28.50
C SER A 178 27.35 -41.02 28.92
N HIS A 179 28.31 -41.13 27.99
CA HIS A 179 29.66 -41.65 28.33
C HIS A 179 30.77 -40.59 28.38
N ARG A 180 30.44 -39.30 28.23
CA ARG A 180 31.42 -38.20 28.17
C ARG A 180 31.52 -37.36 29.44
N SER A 181 30.81 -37.72 30.51
CA SER A 181 30.85 -37.05 31.82
C SER A 181 31.83 -37.69 32.82
N SER A 182 32.53 -38.77 32.45
CA SER A 182 33.41 -39.53 33.35
C SER A 182 34.92 -39.23 33.22
N VAL A 183 35.34 -38.32 32.33
CA VAL A 183 36.77 -38.03 32.05
C VAL A 183 37.11 -36.56 32.34
N LEU A 184 36.61 -36.05 33.46
CA LEU A 184 37.02 -34.78 34.06
C LEU A 184 36.86 -34.91 35.59
N ARG A 185 37.66 -35.82 36.16
CA ARG A 185 38.07 -35.84 37.57
C ARG A 185 39.42 -36.54 37.67
#